data_AF-A0A7V2IP37-F1
#
_entry.id   AF-A0A7V2IP37-F1
#
_cell.length_a   1.000
_cell.length_b   1.000
_cell.length_c   1.000
_cell.angle_alpha   90.00
_cell.angle_beta   90.00
_cell.angle_gamma   90.00
#
_symmetry.space_group_name_H-M   'P 1'
#
loop_
_entity.id
_entity.type
_entity.pdbx_description
1 polymer ?
#
loop_
_entity_poly.entity_id
_entity_poly.type
_entity_poly.pdbx_seq_one_letter_code
_entity_poly.pdbx_strand_id
1 'polypeptide(L)'
;MSDWFKDNLLGLLPPLYEHNDEAGDLRTFLSLPAGTFDELKQAIDDFPTIFDVDHCDERFLPLLARLVGLEVDGTCSPDCQRRRVREAVEIYRRKGTIPAIERDFDALGWQGGLQETFRSALRLNARSRLSKAKLPGLVFSLGVFRVLCL
;
A
#
# COMPACT_ATOMS: atom_id res chain seq x y z
N MET A 1 16.35 -17.88 13.13
CA MET A 1 17.51 -16.97 13.04
C MET A 1 18.35 -17.47 11.89
N SER A 2 18.63 -16.61 10.92
CA SER A 2 19.62 -16.91 9.89
C SER A 2 20.99 -17.05 10.56
N ASP A 3 21.75 -18.09 10.26
CA ASP A 3 23.16 -18.22 10.69
C ASP A 3 24.10 -18.00 9.48
N TRP A 4 23.64 -17.18 8.52
CA TRP A 4 24.32 -17.03 7.23
C TRP A 4 25.69 -16.37 7.38
N PHE A 5 25.80 -15.31 8.20
CA PHE A 5 27.08 -14.66 8.45
C PHE A 5 28.00 -15.54 9.28
N LYS A 6 27.49 -16.31 10.26
CA LYS A 6 28.34 -17.26 10.99
C LYS A 6 29.05 -18.26 10.07
N ASP A 7 28.38 -18.69 9.01
CA ASP A 7 28.92 -19.68 8.08
C ASP A 7 29.76 -19.09 6.94
N ASN A 8 29.47 -17.85 6.53
CA ASN A 8 30.05 -17.26 5.30
C ASN A 8 30.98 -16.06 5.52
N LEU A 9 31.07 -15.50 6.74
CA LEU A 9 31.79 -14.24 6.99
C LEU A 9 33.29 -14.31 6.66
N LEU A 10 33.93 -15.46 6.91
CA LEU A 10 35.34 -15.65 6.56
C LEU A 10 35.57 -15.57 5.04
N GLY A 11 34.69 -16.19 4.25
CA GLY A 11 34.75 -16.20 2.80
C GLY A 11 34.41 -14.86 2.13
N LEU A 12 33.89 -13.88 2.89
CA LEU A 12 33.66 -12.51 2.42
C LEU A 12 34.90 -11.63 2.59
N LEU A 13 35.90 -12.07 3.35
CA LEU A 13 37.14 -11.33 3.53
C LEU A 13 38.12 -11.56 2.37
N PRO A 14 38.99 -10.58 2.08
CA PRO A 14 40.08 -10.79 1.14
C PRO A 14 40.98 -11.98 1.55
N PRO A 15 41.46 -12.81 0.60
CA PRO A 15 42.29 -13.98 0.90
C PRO A 15 43.58 -13.71 1.68
N LEU A 16 44.06 -12.46 1.68
CA LEU A 16 45.24 -12.04 2.46
C LEU A 16 45.09 -12.31 3.96
N TYR A 17 43.86 -12.24 4.49
CA TYR A 17 43.61 -12.46 5.91
C TYR A 17 43.60 -13.94 6.31
N GLU A 18 43.23 -14.85 5.39
CA GLU A 18 43.35 -16.30 5.61
C GLU A 18 44.81 -16.75 5.62
N HIS A 19 45.67 -16.11 4.80
CA HIS A 19 47.08 -16.46 4.71
C HIS A 19 47.85 -16.25 6.03
N ASN A 20 47.43 -15.28 6.84
CA ASN A 20 48.07 -14.94 8.11
C ASN A 20 47.41 -15.64 9.33
N ASP A 21 46.33 -16.40 9.14
CA ASP A 21 45.60 -17.08 10.21
C ASP A 21 46.07 -18.53 10.39
N GLU A 22 47.33 -18.71 10.79
CA GLU A 22 47.92 -20.04 11.01
C GLU A 22 47.28 -20.82 12.18
N ALA A 23 46.67 -20.10 13.14
CA ALA A 23 46.10 -20.66 14.38
C ALA A 23 44.58 -20.87 14.34
N GLY A 24 43.86 -20.30 13.36
CA GLY A 24 42.39 -20.37 13.27
C GLY A 24 41.66 -19.40 14.21
N ASP A 25 42.38 -18.42 14.77
CA ASP A 25 41.85 -17.45 15.73
C ASP A 25 40.92 -16.43 15.05
N LEU A 26 41.12 -16.17 13.76
CA LEU A 26 40.30 -15.23 13.00
C LEU A 26 38.85 -15.70 12.92
N ARG A 27 38.61 -16.99 12.70
CA ARG A 27 37.24 -17.55 12.68
C ARG A 27 36.53 -17.34 14.02
N THR A 28 37.25 -17.53 15.13
CA THR A 28 36.71 -17.32 16.47
C THR A 28 36.40 -15.85 16.70
N PHE A 29 37.30 -14.94 16.31
CA PHE A 29 37.06 -13.50 16.39
C PHE A 29 35.84 -13.06 15.57
N LEU A 30 35.71 -13.55 14.34
CA LEU A 30 34.61 -13.21 13.43
C LEU A 30 33.26 -13.77 13.88
N SER A 31 33.25 -14.85 14.67
CA SER A 31 32.01 -15.41 15.22
C SER A 31 31.33 -14.46 16.23
N LEU A 32 32.09 -13.54 16.85
CA LEU A 32 31.56 -12.56 17.80
C LEU A 32 30.60 -11.56 17.13
N PRO A 33 30.98 -10.84 16.05
CA PRO A 33 30.06 -9.94 15.35
C PRO A 33 29.07 -10.66 14.42
N ALA A 34 29.34 -11.91 14.01
CA ALA A 34 28.51 -12.63 13.05
C ALA A 34 27.04 -12.72 13.49
N GLY A 35 26.78 -12.96 14.78
CA GLY A 35 25.41 -13.00 15.31
C GLY A 35 24.66 -11.67 15.13
N THR A 36 25.33 -10.54 15.36
CA THR A 36 24.73 -9.21 15.16
C THR A 36 24.45 -8.93 13.69
N PHE A 37 25.31 -9.39 12.77
CA PHE A 37 25.05 -9.25 11.33
C PHE A 37 23.90 -10.13 10.86
N ASP A 38 23.73 -11.31 11.44
CA ASP A 38 22.60 -12.19 11.17
C ASP A 38 21.26 -11.59 11.67
N GLU A 39 21.26 -10.92 12.82
CA GLU A 39 20.11 -10.14 13.29
C GLU A 39 19.76 -8.99 12.34
N LEU A 40 20.77 -8.23 11.90
CA LEU A 40 20.58 -7.13 10.95
C LEU A 40 20.08 -7.64 9.59
N LYS A 41 20.60 -8.78 9.13
CA LYS A 41 20.11 -9.45 7.92
C LYS A 41 18.65 -9.83 8.05
N GLN A 42 18.28 -10.44 9.17
CA GLN A 42 16.89 -10.82 9.42
C GLN A 42 15.99 -9.57 9.41
N ALA A 43 16.40 -8.48 10.04
CA ALA A 43 15.66 -7.22 10.01
C ALA A 43 15.48 -6.65 8.58
N ILE A 44 16.48 -6.78 7.72
CA ILE A 44 16.40 -6.40 6.30
C ILE A 44 15.43 -7.33 5.55
N ASP A 45 15.52 -8.64 5.77
CA ASP A 45 14.66 -9.63 5.12
C ASP A 45 13.19 -9.48 5.56
N ASP A 46 12.95 -9.06 6.81
CA ASP A 46 11.62 -8.82 7.36
C ASP A 46 11.06 -7.44 6.96
N PHE A 47 11.90 -6.49 6.56
CA PHE A 47 11.47 -5.12 6.23
C PHE A 47 10.33 -5.04 5.20
N PRO A 48 10.30 -5.83 4.10
CA PRO A 48 9.19 -5.83 3.15
C PRO A 48 7.83 -6.19 3.77
N THR A 49 7.81 -6.99 4.84
CA THR A 49 6.56 -7.40 5.51
C THR A 49 5.82 -6.22 6.14
N ILE A 50 6.52 -5.12 6.43
CA ILE A 50 5.91 -3.89 6.95
C ILE A 50 4.94 -3.27 5.92
N PHE A 51 5.19 -3.46 4.62
CA PHE A 51 4.35 -2.94 3.55
C PHE A 51 3.21 -3.88 3.15
N ASP A 52 3.19 -5.10 3.70
CA ASP A 52 2.12 -6.05 3.49
C ASP A 52 0.97 -5.77 4.47
N VAL A 53 -0.11 -5.17 3.99
CA VAL A 53 -1.29 -4.82 4.80
C VAL A 53 -1.89 -6.04 5.52
N ASP A 54 -1.72 -7.25 4.99
CA ASP A 54 -2.32 -8.46 5.56
C ASP A 54 -1.45 -9.04 6.68
N HIS A 55 -0.12 -8.90 6.58
CA HIS A 55 0.84 -9.58 7.47
C HIS A 55 1.68 -8.63 8.33
N CYS A 56 1.63 -7.31 8.11
CA CYS A 56 2.43 -6.36 8.88
C CYS A 56 2.01 -6.33 10.35
N ASP A 57 2.94 -5.98 11.23
CA ASP A 57 2.64 -5.67 12.64
C ASP A 57 1.63 -4.51 12.72
N GLU A 58 0.70 -4.61 13.67
CA GLU A 58 -0.40 -3.65 13.86
C GLU A 58 0.10 -2.22 14.11
N ARG A 59 1.30 -2.09 14.71
CA ARG A 59 1.96 -0.79 14.96
C ARG A 59 2.24 0.00 13.69
N PHE A 60 2.34 -0.66 12.53
CA PHE A 60 2.60 -0.01 11.24
C PHE A 60 1.33 0.31 10.45
N LEU A 61 0.15 -0.21 10.83
CA LEU A 61 -1.11 0.10 10.15
C LEU A 61 -1.41 1.61 10.07
N PRO A 62 -1.17 2.42 11.12
CA PRO A 62 -1.34 3.87 11.04
C PRO A 62 -0.44 4.54 9.99
N LEU A 63 0.78 4.01 9.79
CA LEU A 63 1.71 4.51 8.78
C LEU A 63 1.20 4.19 7.38
N LEU A 64 0.76 2.94 7.15
CA LEU A 64 0.18 2.52 5.88
C LEU A 64 -1.10 3.30 5.54
N ALA A 65 -1.96 3.53 6.52
CA ALA A 65 -3.16 4.36 6.36
C ALA A 65 -2.82 5.78 5.90
N ARG A 66 -1.83 6.43 6.54
CA ARG A 66 -1.38 7.77 6.14
C ARG A 66 -0.77 7.80 4.73
N LEU A 67 -0.05 6.76 4.33
CA LEU A 67 0.53 6.66 2.98
C LEU A 67 -0.54 6.65 1.89
N VAL A 68 -1.69 6.03 2.15
CA VAL A 68 -2.83 6.04 1.23
C VAL A 68 -3.77 7.25 1.45
N GLY A 69 -3.46 8.17 2.37
CA GLY A 69 -4.30 9.34 2.62
C GLY A 69 -5.56 9.05 3.44
N LEU A 70 -5.58 7.97 4.22
CA LEU A 70 -6.60 7.69 5.21
C LEU A 70 -6.26 8.31 6.56
N GLU A 71 -7.28 8.82 7.24
CA GLU A 71 -7.19 9.17 8.66
C GLU A 71 -7.26 7.90 9.53
N VAL A 72 -6.45 7.89 10.58
CA VAL A 72 -6.36 6.76 11.50
C VAL A 72 -7.44 6.91 12.55
N ASP A 73 -8.37 5.95 12.56
CA ASP A 73 -9.39 5.85 13.59
C ASP A 73 -8.90 4.92 14.71
N GLY A 74 -8.59 5.51 15.87
CA GLY A 74 -8.12 4.77 17.05
C GLY A 74 -9.19 3.89 17.71
N THR A 75 -10.46 4.00 17.31
CA THR A 75 -11.57 3.16 17.80
C THR A 75 -11.81 1.92 16.95
N CYS A 76 -11.23 1.88 15.75
CA CYS A 76 -11.35 0.78 14.80
C CYS A 76 -10.34 -0.32 15.15
N SER A 77 -10.79 -1.58 15.16
CA SER A 77 -9.93 -2.73 15.41
C SER A 77 -8.82 -2.87 14.34
N PRO A 78 -7.73 -3.60 14.61
CA PRO A 78 -6.67 -3.83 13.63
C PRO A 78 -7.19 -4.41 12.31
N ASP A 79 -8.10 -5.39 12.35
CA ASP A 79 -8.72 -5.97 11.14
C ASP A 79 -9.56 -4.96 10.36
N CYS A 80 -10.30 -4.11 11.08
CA CYS A 80 -11.06 -3.01 10.50
C CYS A 80 -10.12 -2.03 9.77
N GLN A 81 -8.97 -1.69 10.38
CA GLN A 81 -7.97 -0.80 9.77
C GLN A 81 -7.34 -1.44 8.53
N ARG A 82 -6.93 -2.72 8.60
CA ARG A 82 -6.40 -3.48 7.44
C ARG A 82 -7.36 -3.45 6.27
N ARG A 83 -8.65 -3.72 6.52
CA ARG A 83 -9.67 -3.67 5.47
C ARG A 83 -9.77 -2.29 4.83
N ARG A 84 -9.78 -1.23 5.65
CA ARG A 84 -9.85 0.15 5.13
C ARG A 84 -8.65 0.50 4.26
N VAL A 85 -7.43 0.18 4.69
CA VAL A 85 -6.20 0.42 3.92
C VAL A 85 -6.23 -0.36 2.60
N ARG A 86 -6.64 -1.64 2.64
CA ARG A 86 -6.75 -2.49 1.44
C ARG A 86 -7.75 -1.95 0.42
N GLU A 87 -8.90 -1.49 0.88
CA GLU A 87 -9.97 -0.97 0.00
C GLU A 87 -9.71 0.45 -0.51
N ALA A 88 -8.86 1.23 0.17
CA ALA A 88 -8.66 2.66 -0.12
C ALA A 88 -8.29 2.92 -1.59
N VAL A 89 -7.31 2.17 -2.12
CA VAL A 89 -6.84 2.35 -3.50
C VAL A 89 -7.94 2.08 -4.51
N GLU A 90 -8.72 1.02 -4.31
CA GLU A 90 -9.84 0.67 -5.19
C GLU A 90 -10.98 1.69 -5.11
N ILE A 91 -11.24 2.25 -3.92
CA ILE A 91 -12.20 3.35 -3.74
C ILE A 91 -11.74 4.59 -4.52
N TYR A 92 -10.48 5.00 -4.38
CA TYR A 92 -9.95 6.15 -5.10
C TYR A 92 -9.95 5.96 -6.61
N ARG A 93 -9.72 4.74 -7.09
CA ARG A 93 -9.77 4.42 -8.52
C ARG A 93 -11.16 4.61 -9.12
N ARG A 94 -12.20 4.33 -8.34
CA ARG A 94 -13.61 4.45 -8.73
C ARG A 94 -14.20 5.81 -8.37
N LYS A 95 -13.41 6.70 -7.75
CA LYS A 95 -13.88 8.01 -7.30
C LYS A 95 -14.54 8.76 -8.45
N GLY A 96 -15.73 9.26 -8.17
CA GLY A 96 -16.51 10.02 -9.13
C GLY A 96 -17.26 9.15 -10.14
N THR A 97 -17.33 7.82 -10.05
CA THR A 97 -18.36 7.07 -10.79
C THR A 97 -19.70 7.14 -10.06
N ILE A 98 -20.80 6.93 -10.80
CA ILE A 98 -22.15 6.87 -10.20
C ILE A 98 -22.20 5.90 -9.00
N PRO A 99 -21.80 4.61 -9.14
CA PRO A 99 -21.88 3.67 -8.03
C PRO A 99 -20.95 4.00 -6.86
N ALA A 100 -19.83 4.70 -7.08
CA ALA A 100 -18.98 5.15 -6.00
C ALA A 100 -19.64 6.28 -5.19
N ILE A 101 -20.24 7.26 -5.88
CA ILE A 101 -20.96 8.38 -5.24
C ILE A 101 -22.21 7.87 -4.52
N GLU A 102 -22.95 6.93 -5.12
CA GLU A 102 -24.11 6.30 -4.48
C GLU A 102 -23.70 5.56 -3.20
N ARG A 103 -22.62 4.77 -3.23
CA ARG A 103 -22.07 4.12 -2.03
C ARG A 103 -21.71 5.14 -0.93
N ASP A 104 -21.10 6.27 -1.31
CA ASP A 104 -20.73 7.32 -0.37
C ASP A 104 -21.98 8.00 0.24
N PHE A 105 -23.03 8.22 -0.56
CA PHE A 105 -24.31 8.75 -0.09
C PHE A 105 -25.07 7.78 0.82
N ASP A 106 -25.10 6.50 0.47
CA ASP A 106 -25.69 5.45 1.31
C ASP A 106 -25.00 5.39 2.68
N ALA A 107 -23.66 5.52 2.70
CA ALA A 107 -22.87 5.56 3.93
C ALA A 107 -23.19 6.79 4.81
N LEU A 108 -23.67 7.88 4.21
CA LEU A 108 -24.14 9.08 4.91
C LEU A 108 -25.63 9.00 5.29
N GLY A 109 -26.33 7.91 4.95
CA GLY A 109 -27.76 7.72 5.19
C GLY A 109 -28.65 8.55 4.27
N TRP A 110 -28.13 9.04 3.14
CA TRP A 110 -28.91 9.77 2.16
C TRP A 110 -29.73 8.81 1.30
N GLN A 111 -30.97 9.20 0.96
CA GLN A 111 -31.86 8.42 0.11
C GLN A 111 -32.25 9.24 -1.12
N GLY A 112 -31.95 8.71 -2.31
CA GLY A 112 -32.31 9.33 -3.59
C GLY A 112 -31.58 8.69 -4.76
N GLY A 113 -31.67 9.33 -5.94
CA GLY A 113 -31.04 8.84 -7.16
C GLY A 113 -29.95 9.78 -7.68
N LEU A 114 -28.91 9.22 -8.29
CA LEU A 114 -27.88 9.98 -8.97
C LEU A 114 -27.98 9.82 -10.49
N GLN A 115 -27.95 10.94 -11.22
CA GLN A 115 -27.94 10.94 -12.67
C GLN A 115 -26.75 11.72 -13.22
N GLU A 116 -25.95 11.12 -14.11
CA GLU A 116 -24.90 11.83 -14.84
C GLU A 116 -25.51 12.62 -16.03
N THR A 117 -25.36 13.94 -16.01
CA THR A 117 -26.04 14.86 -16.93
C THR A 117 -25.13 15.46 -18.00
N PHE A 118 -23.88 15.00 -18.13
CA PHE A 118 -22.91 15.57 -19.08
C PHE A 118 -23.46 15.73 -20.51
N ARG A 119 -24.21 14.73 -21.02
CA ARG A 119 -24.83 14.79 -22.36
C ARG A 119 -26.08 15.68 -22.43
N SER A 120 -26.72 15.96 -21.30
CA SER A 120 -27.95 16.74 -21.20
C SER A 120 -27.69 18.22 -20.92
N ALA A 121 -26.60 18.55 -20.22
CA ALA A 121 -26.31 19.90 -19.73
C ALA A 121 -25.45 20.75 -20.69
N LEU A 122 -24.53 20.14 -21.46
CA LEU A 122 -23.62 20.88 -22.34
C LEU A 122 -23.82 20.48 -23.81
N ARG A 123 -24.80 21.13 -24.47
CA ARG A 123 -24.89 21.18 -25.94
C ARG A 123 -24.10 22.38 -26.46
N LEU A 124 -22.78 22.35 -26.32
CA LEU A 124 -21.95 23.17 -27.19
C LEU A 124 -22.08 22.55 -28.60
N ASN A 125 -22.39 23.34 -29.62
CA ASN A 125 -22.49 22.89 -31.02
C ASN A 125 -21.20 22.25 -31.59
N ALA A 126 -20.15 22.08 -30.76
CA ALA A 126 -18.99 21.27 -31.02
C ALA A 126 -19.00 20.03 -30.10
N ARG A 127 -19.00 18.82 -30.69
CA ARG A 127 -18.79 17.59 -29.93
C ARG A 127 -17.41 17.62 -29.28
N SER A 128 -17.35 17.58 -27.95
CA SER A 128 -16.10 17.36 -27.22
C SER A 128 -15.41 16.09 -27.74
N ARG A 129 -14.20 16.24 -28.29
CA ARG A 129 -13.36 15.11 -28.76
C ARG A 129 -12.62 14.43 -27.61
N LEU A 130 -12.52 15.09 -26.45
CA LEU A 130 -11.68 14.68 -25.31
C LEU A 130 -12.20 13.43 -24.58
N SER A 131 -13.48 13.09 -24.70
CA SER A 131 -14.10 11.97 -23.99
C SER A 131 -14.62 10.85 -24.89
N LYS A 132 -14.29 10.83 -26.19
CA LYS A 132 -14.75 9.78 -27.13
C LYS A 132 -14.42 8.36 -26.68
N ALA A 133 -13.33 8.18 -25.92
CA ALA A 133 -12.88 6.88 -25.42
C ALA A 133 -13.50 6.49 -24.07
N LYS A 134 -14.08 7.43 -23.31
CA LYS A 134 -14.72 7.14 -22.02
C LYS A 134 -16.20 6.89 -22.25
N LEU A 135 -16.62 5.63 -22.14
CA LEU A 135 -18.03 5.29 -22.10
C LEU A 135 -18.59 5.75 -20.74
N PRO A 136 -19.60 6.65 -20.70
CA PRO A 136 -20.24 7.04 -19.45
C PRO A 136 -20.91 5.81 -18.79
N GLY A 137 -20.82 5.69 -17.46
CA GLY A 137 -21.48 4.61 -16.71
C GLY A 137 -20.74 4.20 -15.43
N LEU A 138 -20.89 2.91 -15.06
CA LEU A 138 -20.38 2.35 -13.80
C LEU A 138 -18.85 2.40 -13.65
N VAL A 139 -18.11 2.53 -14.77
CA VAL A 139 -16.64 2.43 -14.81
C VAL A 139 -15.96 3.79 -15.01
N PHE A 140 -16.59 4.72 -15.74
CA PHE A 140 -16.02 6.04 -16.02
C PHE A 140 -17.09 7.12 -15.92
N SER A 141 -16.72 8.25 -15.32
CA SER A 141 -17.55 9.45 -15.29
C SER A 141 -16.94 10.61 -16.09
N LEU A 142 -17.83 11.47 -16.57
CA LEU A 142 -17.63 12.73 -17.24
C LEU A 142 -17.83 13.95 -16.31
N GLY A 143 -18.12 13.72 -15.02
CA GLY A 143 -17.97 14.68 -13.92
C GLY A 143 -19.13 15.66 -13.69
N VAL A 144 -20.28 15.48 -14.35
CA VAL A 144 -21.45 16.35 -14.14
C VAL A 144 -22.64 15.51 -13.67
N PHE A 145 -23.09 15.75 -12.44
CA PHE A 145 -24.14 14.99 -11.80
C PHE A 145 -25.32 15.85 -11.39
N ARG A 146 -26.51 15.27 -11.46
CA ARG A 146 -27.73 15.75 -10.84
C ARG A 146 -28.09 14.79 -9.72
N VAL A 147 -28.19 15.34 -8.52
CA VAL A 147 -28.71 14.64 -7.34
C VAL A 147 -30.23 14.80 -7.32
N LEU A 148 -30.96 13.70 -7.28
CA LEU A 148 -32.42 13.68 -7.19
C LEU A 148 -32.78 13.38 -5.74
N CYS A 149 -33.27 14.39 -5.01
CA CYS A 149 -33.87 14.19 -3.70
C CYS A 149 -35.27 13.61 -3.88
N LEU A 150 -35.60 12.57 -3.11
CA LEU A 150 -36.97 12.07 -2.94
C LEU A 150 -37.77 12.98 -2.00
#